data_AF-A0A851H8S3-F1
#
_entry.id   AF-A0A851H8S3-F1
#
_cell.length_a   1.000
_cell.length_b   1.000
_cell.length_c   1.000
_cell.angle_alpha   90.00
_cell.angle_beta   90.00
_cell.angle_gamma   90.00
#
_symmetry.space_group_name_H-M   'P 1'
#
loop_
_entity.id
_entity.type
_entity.pdbx_description
1 polymer ?
#
loop_
_entity_poly.entity_id
_entity_poly.type
_entity_poly.pdbx_seq_one_letter_code
_entity_poly.pdbx_strand_id
1 'polypeptide(L)' 'MYVYTRTEPGLLTVGFYDPKGNWIPESDHSNRHAAAERVAYLNGKAQHGPPPHQEQACTSTGVTPT' A
#
# COMPACT_ATOMS: atom_id res chain seq x y z
N MET A 1 -10.69 11.03 4.21
CA MET A 1 -9.41 10.73 3.54
C MET A 1 -8.97 9.36 3.98
N TYR A 2 -8.68 8.49 3.01
CA TYR A 2 -8.20 7.14 3.28
C TYR A 2 -6.70 7.15 3.49
N VAL A 3 -6.23 6.27 4.37
CA VAL A 3 -4.82 5.99 4.66
C VAL A 3 -4.65 4.48 4.85
N TYR A 4 -3.41 4.00 4.86
CA TYR A 4 -3.10 2.63 5.25
C TYR A 4 -2.16 2.64 6.44
N THR A 5 -2.34 1.67 7.34
CA THR A 5 -1.48 1.47 8.51
C THR A 5 -1.01 0.02 8.56
N ARG A 6 0.17 -0.22 9.12
CA ARG A 6 0.67 -1.58 9.34
C ARG A 6 0.10 -2.08 10.66
N THR A 7 -0.87 -2.98 10.60
CA THR A 7 -1.52 -3.58 11.77
C THR A 7 -0.69 -4.74 12.33
N GLU A 8 -0.09 -5.54 11.45
CA GLU A 8 0.72 -6.71 11.82
C GLU A 8 1.99 -6.83 10.96
N PRO A 9 2.97 -7.67 11.34
CA PRO A 9 4.12 -7.97 10.51
C PRO A 9 3.71 -8.59 9.17
N GLY A 10 3.67 -7.78 8.11
CA GLY A 10 3.29 -8.24 6.77
C GLY A 10 1.81 -7.99 6.42
N LEU A 11 1.06 -7.33 7.30
CA LEU A 11 -0.32 -6.92 7.05
C LEU A 11 -0.43 -5.39 7.10
N LEU A 12 -1.00 -4.81 6.05
CA LEU A 12 -1.36 -3.40 5.96
C LEU A 12 -2.86 -3.28 5.78
N THR A 13 -3.50 -2.52 6.66
CA THR A 13 -4.93 -2.26 6.62
C THR A 13 -5.19 -0.86 6.10
N VAL A 14 -5.95 -0.77 5.01
CA VAL A 14 -6.52 0.47 4.48
C VAL A 14 -7.76 0.82 5.28
N GLY A 15 -7.93 2.10 5.59
CA GLY A 15 -9.09 2.61 6.31
C GLY A 15 -9.10 4.12 6.38
N PHE A 16 -10.00 4.66 7.18
CA PHE A 16 -10.11 6.10 7.40
C PHE A 16 -10.53 6.38 8.84
N TYR A 17 -10.35 7.64 9.26
CA TYR A 17 -10.86 8.11 10.53
C TYR A 17 -12.23 8.76 10.33
N ASP A 18 -13.20 8.39 11.15
CA ASP A 18 -14.48 9.09 11.21
C ASP A 18 -14.30 10.49 11.87
N PRO A 19 -15.32 11.37 11.83
CA PRO A 19 -15.23 12.69 12.47
C PRO A 19 -15.03 12.66 13.99
N LYS A 20 -15.20 11.50 14.63
CA LYS A 20 -14.97 11.29 16.06
C LYS A 20 -13.55 10.77 16.34
N GLY A 21 -12.74 10.53 15.31
CA GLY A 21 -11.38 10.01 15.43
C GLY A 21 -11.28 8.49 15.55
N ASN A 22 -12.37 7.75 15.34
CA ASN A 22 -12.37 6.29 15.33
C ASN A 22 -11.79 5.75 14.02
N TRP A 23 -10.89 4.77 14.12
CA TRP A 23 -10.37 4.05 12.97
C TRP A 23 -11.43 3.09 12.41
N ILE A 24 -11.77 3.23 11.13
CA ILE A 24 -12.68 2.36 10.41
C ILE A 24 -11.89 1.58 9.34
N PRO A 25 -11.67 0.26 9.51
CA PRO A 25 -10.97 -0.56 8.52
C PRO A 25 -11.83 -0.81 7.28
N GLU A 26 -11.19 -0.87 6.11
CA GLU A 26 -11.84 -1.10 4.81
C GLU A 26 -11.32 -2.36 4.11
N SER A 27 -9.99 -2.56 4.08
CA SER A 27 -9.37 -3.70 3.38
C SER A 27 -7.96 -4.00 3.89
N ASP A 28 -7.54 -5.26 3.81
CA ASP A 28 -6.21 -5.71 4.19
C ASP A 28 -5.34 -6.09 2.98
N HIS A 29 -4.04 -5.82 3.07
CA HIS A 29 -3.07 -6.03 2.01
C HIS A 29 -1.76 -6.58 2.56
N SER A 30 -1.16 -7.51 1.83
CA SER A 30 0.12 -8.15 2.21
C SER A 30 1.36 -7.30 1.88
N ASN A 31 1.19 -6.24 1.08
CA ASN A 31 2.31 -5.40 0.64
C ASN A 31 1.91 -3.92 0.54
N ARG A 32 2.90 -3.04 0.70
CA ARG A 32 2.71 -1.58 0.73
C ARG A 32 2.19 -1.03 -0.59
N HIS A 33 2.58 -1.62 -1.71
CA HIS A 33 2.22 -1.14 -3.04
C HIS A 33 0.71 -1.25 -3.26
N ALA A 34 0.15 -2.44 -3.03
CA ALA A 34 -1.29 -2.69 -3.15
C ALA A 34 -2.12 -1.80 -2.19
N ALA A 35 -1.66 -1.60 -0.95
CA ALA A 35 -2.32 -0.71 0.00
C ALA A 35 -2.29 0.76 -0.47
N ALA A 36 -1.17 1.22 -1.04
CA ALA A 36 -1.02 2.56 -1.57
C ALA A 36 -1.88 2.81 -2.81
N GLU A 37 -1.96 1.83 -3.73
CA GLU A 37 -2.84 1.89 -4.89
C GLU A 37 -4.31 1.98 -4.46
N ARG A 38 -4.72 1.17 -3.48
CA ARG A 38 -6.09 1.22 -2.93
C ARG A 38 -6.39 2.58 -2.30
N VAL A 39 -5.48 3.13 -1.50
CA VAL A 39 -5.63 4.47 -0.91
C VAL A 39 -5.69 5.56 -1.97
N ALA A 40 -4.86 5.48 -3.02
CA ALA A 40 -4.88 6.44 -4.11
C ALA A 40 -6.21 6.40 -4.87
N TYR A 41 -6.71 5.20 -5.17
CA TYR A 41 -8.02 4.99 -5.79
C TYR A 41 -9.15 5.59 -4.93
N LEU A 42 -9.20 5.25 -3.64
CA LEU A 42 -10.25 5.72 -2.72
C LEU A 42 -10.20 7.24 -2.46
N ASN A 43 -9.02 7.85 -2.55
CA ASN A 43 -8.86 9.31 -2.49
C ASN A 43 -9.04 10.00 -3.86
N GLY A 44 -9.50 9.28 -4.89
CA GLY A 44 -9.84 9.86 -6.19
C GLY A 44 -8.65 10.10 -7.13
N LYS A 45 -7.46 9.58 -6.85
CA LYS A 45 -6.27 9.67 -7.73
C LYS A 45 -6.23 8.58 -8.81
N ALA A 46 -7.39 8.16 -9.29
CA ALA A 46 -7.54 7.03 -10.19
C ALA A 46 -7.26 7.37 -11.67
N GLN A 47 -6.29 8.23 -12.00
CA GLN A 47 -5.95 8.54 -13.41
C GLN A 47 -4.48 8.92 -13.61
N HIS A 48 -3.58 7.97 -13.36
CA HIS A 48 -2.44 7.72 -14.22
C HIS A 48 -1.99 6.29 -13.86
N GLY A 49 -2.19 5.34 -14.77
CA GLY A 49 -1.80 3.96 -14.52
C GLY A 49 -0.33 3.87 -14.10
N PRO A 50 0.10 2.75 -13.48
CA PRO A 50 1.52 2.55 -13.21
C PRO A 50 2.30 2.79 -14.50
N PRO A 51 3.47 3.46 -14.48
CA PRO A 51 4.35 3.40 -15.64
C PRO A 51 4.54 1.90 -15.98
N PRO A 52 4.37 1.49 -17.24
CA PRO A 52 4.63 0.10 -17.60
C PRO A 52 6.10 -0.16 -17.24
N HIS A 53 6.32 -1.14 -16.36
CA HIS A 53 7.60 -1.44 -15.69
C HIS A 53 7.95 -0.54 -14.51
N GLN A 54 7.40 -0.86 -13.33
CA GLN A 54 8.25 -0.90 -12.14
C GLN A 54 8.09 -2.26 -11.48
N GLU A 55 8.81 -3.22 -12.05
CA GLU A 55 9.43 -4.32 -11.30
C GLU A 55 10.08 -3.71 -10.06
N GLN A 56 9.33 -3.64 -8.95
CA GLN A 56 9.92 -3.49 -7.63
C GLN A 56 10.51 -4.84 -7.27
N ALA A 57 11.70 -5.08 -7.83
CA ALA A 57 12.62 -6.13 -7.42
C ALA A 57 13.00 -5.88 -5.96
N CYS A 58 12.16 -6.34 -5.03
CA CYS A 58 12.62 -6.78 -3.73
C CYS A 58 13.35 -8.12 -3.90
N THR A 59 14.46 -8.13 -4.65
CA THR A 59 15.40 -9.25 -4.69
C THR A 59 16.78 -8.70 -4.40
N SER A 60 17.06 -8.57 -3.10
CA SER A 60 18.43 -8.48 -2.60
C SER A 60 19.12 -9.82 -2.89
N THR A 61 19.68 -9.98 -4.08
CA THR A 61 20.63 -11.07 -4.38
C THR A 61 22.00 -10.44 -4.56
N GLY A 62 22.68 -10.25 -3.44
CA GLY A 62 24.13 -10.06 -3.46
C GLY A 62 24.79 -11.39 -3.79
N VAL A 63 25.33 -11.52 -5.00
CA VAL A 63 26.36 -12.52 -5.32
C VAL A 63 27.53 -11.80 -5.97
N THR A 64 28.63 -11.72 -5.25
CA THR A 64 29.94 -11.23 -5.70
C THR A 64 30.65 -12.37 -6.43
N PRO A 65 31.17 -12.20 -7.65
CA PRO A 65 32.05 -13.19 -8.26
C PRO A 65 33.52 -12.94 -7.87
N THR A 66 34.21 -13.99 -7.43
CA THR A 66 35.66 -14.17 -7.54
C THR A 66 35.90 -15.45 -8.34
#